data_AF-A0A1A3S4R1-F1
#
_entry.id   AF-A0A1A3S4R1-F1
#
_cell.length_a   1.000
_cell.length_b   1.000
_cell.length_c   1.000
_cell.angle_alpha   90.00
_cell.angle_beta   90.00
_cell.angle_gamma   90.00
#
_symmetry.space_group_name_H-M   'P 1'
#
loop_
_entity.id
_entity.type
_entity.pdbx_description
1 polymer ?
#
loop_
_entity_poly.entity_id
_entity_poly.type
_entity_poly.pdbx_seq_one_letter_code
_entity_poly.pdbx_strand_id
1 'polypeptide(L)'
;MTTADRADEIGQASSMPISRKVLCGVYGVIAIAALIATWSQIGPYLHSPADFLGTFWRDVKVNSASRFIAADALMLALSATILMVIEARKHNVRFVWLYVVGSFFIAVSVMFPLFLIARELRIGASEAPPLRSVDTILLAVVAVAAAGLTTYIELG
;
A
#
# COMPACT_ATOMS: atom_id res chain seq x y z
N MET A 1 -11.76 -30.31 33.67
CA MET A 1 -11.46 -29.70 32.36
C MET A 1 -12.49 -30.22 31.38
N THR A 2 -13.55 -29.43 31.12
CA THR A 2 -14.75 -29.85 30.38
C THR A 2 -14.65 -29.40 28.92
N THR A 3 -15.32 -30.12 28.02
CA THR A 3 -15.35 -29.87 26.57
C THR A 3 -15.81 -28.46 26.17
N ALA A 4 -16.51 -27.74 27.06
CA ALA A 4 -16.92 -26.34 26.88
C ALA A 4 -15.74 -25.36 26.95
N ASP A 5 -14.81 -25.57 27.88
CA ASP A 5 -13.60 -24.75 28.08
C ASP A 5 -12.69 -24.76 26.84
N ARG A 6 -12.61 -25.92 26.17
CA ARG A 6 -11.87 -26.09 24.92
C ARG A 6 -12.55 -25.40 23.73
N ALA A 7 -13.87 -25.30 23.71
CA ALA A 7 -14.59 -24.63 22.62
C ALA A 7 -14.44 -23.10 22.71
N ASP A 8 -14.43 -22.57 23.93
CA ASP A 8 -14.21 -21.14 24.19
C ASP A 8 -12.76 -20.72 23.90
N GLU A 9 -11.75 -21.56 24.23
CA GLU A 9 -10.35 -21.33 23.83
C GLU A 9 -10.15 -21.30 22.31
N ILE A 10 -10.83 -22.17 21.56
CA ILE A 10 -10.73 -22.21 20.07
C ILE A 10 -11.42 -20.97 19.45
N GLY A 11 -12.50 -20.47 20.07
CA GLY A 11 -13.19 -19.25 19.65
C GLY A 11 -12.41 -17.97 19.94
N GLN A 12 -11.75 -17.89 21.10
CA GLN A 12 -10.98 -16.72 21.51
C GLN A 12 -9.64 -16.58 20.76
N ALA A 13 -9.01 -17.71 20.38
CA ALA A 13 -7.71 -17.74 19.71
C ALA A 13 -7.70 -17.22 18.25
N SER A 14 -8.87 -17.00 17.64
CA SER A 14 -9.00 -16.71 16.19
C SER A 14 -9.59 -15.33 15.86
N SER A 15 -9.91 -14.53 16.88
CA SER A 15 -10.51 -13.20 16.70
C SER A 15 -9.44 -12.12 16.52
N MET A 16 -9.13 -11.74 15.28
CA MET A 16 -8.37 -10.50 15.02
C MET A 16 -9.08 -9.29 15.69
N PRO A 17 -8.36 -8.47 16.48
CA PRO A 17 -8.94 -7.28 17.12
C PRO A 17 -9.49 -6.30 16.06
N ILE A 18 -10.63 -5.66 16.36
CA ILE A 18 -11.39 -4.81 15.42
C ILE A 18 -10.52 -3.71 14.79
N SER A 19 -9.61 -3.12 15.57
CA SER A 19 -8.65 -2.11 15.11
C SER A 19 -7.83 -2.58 13.89
N ARG A 20 -7.41 -3.85 13.85
CA ARG A 20 -6.66 -4.41 12.71
C ARG A 20 -7.51 -4.61 11.48
N LYS A 21 -8.76 -5.02 11.66
CA LYS A 21 -9.70 -5.16 10.53
C LYS A 21 -9.90 -3.81 9.85
N VAL A 22 -10.00 -2.74 10.63
CA VAL A 22 -10.09 -1.37 10.11
C VAL A 22 -8.80 -0.97 9.38
N LEU A 23 -7.62 -1.18 9.97
CA LEU A 23 -6.34 -0.89 9.31
C LEU A 23 -6.16 -1.66 7.99
N CYS A 24 -6.45 -2.96 7.98
CA CYS A 24 -6.41 -3.78 6.77
C CYS A 24 -7.40 -3.27 5.72
N GLY A 25 -8.61 -2.87 6.14
CA GLY A 25 -9.60 -2.25 5.26
C GLY A 25 -9.10 -0.94 4.64
N VAL A 26 -8.53 -0.04 5.45
CA VAL A 26 -7.96 1.24 4.98
C VAL A 26 -6.83 1.01 3.99
N TYR A 27 -5.88 0.12 4.30
CA TYR A 27 -4.80 -0.23 3.36
C TYR A 27 -5.34 -0.87 2.07
N GLY A 28 -6.40 -1.68 2.16
CA GLY A 28 -7.05 -2.26 0.99
C GLY A 28 -7.69 -1.20 0.10
N VAL A 29 -8.40 -0.23 0.69
CA VAL A 29 -9.01 0.88 -0.06
C VAL A 29 -7.93 1.75 -0.72
N ILE A 30 -6.83 2.06 -0.01
CA ILE A 30 -5.70 2.81 -0.58
C ILE A 30 -5.08 2.05 -1.75
N ALA A 31 -4.87 0.74 -1.61
CA ALA A 31 -4.31 -0.08 -2.68
C ALA A 31 -5.20 -0.09 -3.94
N ILE A 32 -6.53 -0.22 -3.76
CA ILE A 32 -7.48 -0.21 -4.87
C ILE A 32 -7.52 1.17 -5.54
N ALA A 33 -7.60 2.25 -4.75
CA ALA A 33 -7.61 3.61 -5.28
C ALA A 33 -6.31 3.92 -6.06
N ALA A 34 -5.15 3.57 -5.51
CA ALA A 34 -3.86 3.71 -6.16
C ALA A 34 -3.77 2.87 -7.45
N LEU A 35 -4.34 1.67 -7.45
CA LEU A 35 -4.37 0.81 -8.63
C LEU A 35 -5.18 1.45 -9.74
N ILE A 36 -6.40 1.92 -9.44
CA ILE A 36 -7.27 2.58 -10.41
C ILE A 36 -6.57 3.82 -11.00
N ALA A 37 -6.00 4.69 -10.15
CA ALA A 37 -5.34 5.92 -10.60
C ALA A 37 -4.08 5.68 -11.45
N THR A 38 -3.31 4.63 -11.15
CA THR A 38 -2.08 4.32 -11.91
C THR A 38 -2.39 3.55 -13.20
N TRP A 39 -3.36 2.64 -13.16
CA TRP A 39 -3.74 1.83 -14.32
C TRP A 39 -4.64 2.58 -15.31
N SER A 40 -5.39 3.60 -14.88
CA SER A 40 -6.14 4.47 -15.80
C SER A 40 -5.21 5.21 -16.77
N GLN A 41 -3.97 5.50 -16.35
CA GLN A 41 -3.01 6.32 -17.08
C GLN A 41 -2.01 5.50 -17.92
N ILE A 42 -1.85 4.19 -17.65
CA ILE A 42 -0.81 3.38 -18.28
C ILE A 42 -1.19 2.85 -19.68
N GLY A 43 -2.49 2.86 -20.01
CA GLY A 43 -3.07 2.31 -21.24
C GLY A 43 -2.33 2.66 -22.54
N PRO A 44 -1.94 3.93 -22.78
CA PRO A 44 -1.21 4.32 -24.00
C PRO A 44 0.14 3.61 -24.20
N TYR A 45 0.79 3.17 -23.11
CA TYR A 45 2.14 2.61 -23.14
C TYR A 45 2.17 1.08 -23.16
N LEU A 46 1.01 0.41 -23.08
CA LEU A 46 0.91 -1.06 -23.05
C LEU A 46 0.90 -1.72 -24.44
N HIS A 47 0.91 -0.94 -25.53
CA HIS A 47 0.84 -1.46 -26.90
C HIS A 47 2.11 -2.23 -27.31
N SER A 48 3.28 -1.85 -26.77
CA SER A 48 4.56 -2.50 -27.07
C SER A 48 5.56 -2.32 -25.91
N PRO A 49 6.44 -3.31 -25.63
CA PRO A 49 7.55 -3.12 -24.71
C PRO A 49 8.45 -1.93 -25.07
N ALA A 50 8.54 -1.59 -26.36
CA ALA A 50 9.30 -0.43 -26.84
C ALA A 50 8.63 0.90 -26.46
N ASP A 51 7.31 0.96 -26.42
CA ASP A 51 6.56 2.15 -25.98
C ASP A 51 6.67 2.35 -24.47
N PHE A 52 6.67 1.24 -23.70
CA PHE A 52 6.90 1.29 -22.26
C PHE A 52 8.35 1.64 -21.89
N LEU A 53 9.36 1.12 -22.61
CA LEU A 53 10.77 1.40 -22.30
C LEU A 53 11.30 2.69 -22.94
N GLY A 54 10.69 3.14 -24.04
CA GLY A 54 11.09 4.34 -24.77
C GLY A 54 10.18 5.53 -24.51
N THR A 55 8.92 5.43 -24.94
CA THR A 55 7.95 6.54 -24.96
C THR A 55 7.59 6.98 -23.54
N PHE A 56 7.25 6.05 -22.65
CA PHE A 56 6.96 6.34 -21.24
C PHE A 56 8.13 7.04 -20.54
N TRP A 57 9.36 6.52 -20.67
CA TRP A 57 10.53 7.15 -20.04
C TRP A 57 10.87 8.51 -20.62
N ARG A 58 10.58 8.75 -21.90
CA ARG A 58 10.73 10.07 -22.51
C ARG A 58 9.72 11.06 -21.92
N ASP A 59 8.47 10.63 -21.74
CA ASP A 59 7.37 11.47 -21.24
C ASP A 59 7.52 11.77 -19.74
N VAL A 60 8.00 10.81 -18.95
CA VAL A 60 8.40 11.00 -17.54
C VAL A 60 9.50 12.06 -17.36
N LYS A 61 10.27 12.35 -18.41
CA LYS A 61 11.35 13.35 -18.39
C LYS A 61 11.01 14.62 -19.16
N VAL A 62 9.78 14.81 -19.64
CA VAL A 62 9.45 15.88 -20.58
C VAL A 62 9.58 17.28 -19.97
N ASN A 63 9.25 17.44 -18.68
CA ASN A 63 9.28 18.73 -17.99
C ASN A 63 9.86 18.62 -16.57
N SER A 64 10.13 19.75 -15.92
CA SER A 64 10.74 19.76 -14.58
C SER A 64 9.83 19.14 -13.51
N ALA A 65 8.51 19.28 -13.64
CA ALA A 65 7.54 18.74 -12.67
C ALA A 65 7.50 17.20 -12.70
N SER A 66 7.43 16.60 -13.89
CA SER A 66 7.47 15.14 -14.10
C SER A 66 8.78 14.53 -13.60
N ARG A 67 9.92 15.17 -13.83
CA ARG A 67 11.21 14.74 -13.29
C ARG A 67 11.25 14.79 -11.77
N PHE A 68 10.69 15.84 -11.16
CA PHE A 68 10.60 15.97 -9.70
C PHE A 68 9.75 14.84 -9.10
N ILE A 69 8.53 14.64 -9.62
CA ILE A 69 7.62 13.58 -9.14
C ILE A 69 8.23 12.20 -9.33
N ALA A 70 8.90 11.93 -10.46
CA ALA A 70 9.56 10.66 -10.70
C ALA A 70 10.72 10.41 -9.72
N ALA A 71 11.54 11.42 -9.45
CA ALA A 71 12.62 11.32 -8.48
C ALA A 71 12.09 11.08 -7.05
N ASP A 72 11.05 11.81 -6.65
CA ASP A 72 10.38 11.65 -5.36
C ASP A 72 9.80 10.23 -5.20
N ALA A 73 9.07 9.76 -6.22
CA ALA A 73 8.52 8.41 -6.24
C ALA A 73 9.60 7.32 -6.15
N LEU A 74 10.75 7.49 -6.82
CA LEU A 74 11.87 6.55 -6.74
C LEU A 74 12.51 6.53 -5.34
N MET A 75 12.68 7.68 -4.70
CA MET A 75 13.22 7.76 -3.33
C MET A 75 12.26 7.18 -2.29
N LEU A 76 10.96 7.42 -2.47
CA LEU A 76 9.91 6.79 -1.67
C LEU A 76 9.90 5.27 -1.87
N ALA A 77 10.02 4.80 -3.12
CA ALA A 77 10.10 3.38 -3.47
C ALA A 77 11.29 2.69 -2.81
N LEU A 78 12.45 3.34 -2.81
CA LEU A 78 13.65 2.83 -2.15
C LEU A 78 13.43 2.69 -0.64
N SER A 79 12.91 3.74 0.00
CA SER A 79 12.60 3.76 1.43
C SER A 79 11.58 2.67 1.80
N ALA A 80 10.51 2.54 1.02
CA ALA A 80 9.49 1.51 1.17
C ALA A 80 10.09 0.11 0.99
N THR A 81 10.96 -0.10 0.00
CA THR A 81 11.63 -1.39 -0.25
C THR A 81 12.51 -1.80 0.92
N ILE A 82 13.29 -0.86 1.48
CA ILE A 82 14.11 -1.10 2.67
C ILE A 82 13.22 -1.53 3.84
N LEU A 83 12.12 -0.79 4.10
CA LEU A 83 11.16 -1.15 5.14
C LEU A 83 10.56 -2.54 4.92
N MET A 84 10.10 -2.82 3.69
CA MET A 84 9.52 -4.12 3.33
C MET A 84 10.50 -5.26 3.64
N VAL A 85 11.75 -5.14 3.20
CA VAL A 85 12.78 -6.17 3.41
C VAL A 85 13.10 -6.37 4.89
N ILE A 86 13.23 -5.30 5.67
CA ILE A 86 13.52 -5.39 7.11
C ILE A 86 12.35 -6.03 7.86
N GLU A 87 11.14 -5.53 7.65
CA GLU A 87 9.92 -6.01 8.31
C GLU A 87 9.58 -7.45 7.91
N ALA A 88 9.83 -7.83 6.65
CA ALA A 88 9.64 -9.20 6.21
C ALA A 88 10.57 -10.19 6.92
N ARG A 89 11.83 -9.81 7.15
CA ARG A 89 12.76 -10.63 7.94
C ARG A 89 12.33 -10.71 9.41
N LYS A 90 11.86 -9.59 9.97
CA LYS A 90 11.40 -9.51 11.37
C LYS A 90 10.16 -10.36 11.64
N HIS A 91 9.20 -10.38 10.71
CA HIS A 91 7.90 -11.06 10.87
C HIS A 91 7.74 -12.33 10.01
N ASN A 92 8.84 -12.85 9.43
CA ASN A 92 8.86 -14.05 8.58
C ASN A 92 7.83 -14.02 7.43
N VAL A 93 7.72 -12.88 6.72
CA VAL A 93 6.89 -12.77 5.51
C VAL A 93 7.65 -13.43 4.33
N ARG A 94 7.18 -14.60 3.86
CA ARG A 94 7.95 -15.43 2.90
C ARG A 94 8.16 -14.84 1.50
N PHE A 95 7.35 -13.87 1.08
CA PHE A 95 7.31 -13.40 -0.32
C PHE A 95 7.62 -11.92 -0.50
N VAL A 96 8.51 -11.33 0.31
CA VAL A 96 8.79 -9.88 0.21
C VAL A 96 9.19 -9.44 -1.19
N TRP A 97 9.99 -10.26 -1.89
CA TRP A 97 10.43 -9.97 -3.25
C TRP A 97 9.28 -9.92 -4.26
N LEU A 98 8.17 -10.62 -4.02
CA LEU A 98 6.99 -10.52 -4.87
C LEU A 98 6.34 -9.13 -4.76
N TYR A 99 6.37 -8.52 -3.56
CA TYR A 99 5.93 -7.13 -3.37
C TYR A 99 6.91 -6.13 -3.97
N VAL A 100 8.22 -6.36 -3.83
CA VAL A 100 9.25 -5.49 -4.43
C VAL A 100 9.17 -5.51 -5.96
N VAL A 101 9.12 -6.70 -6.55
CA VAL A 101 8.97 -6.88 -8.01
C VAL A 101 7.63 -6.32 -8.46
N GLY A 102 6.54 -6.62 -7.74
CA GLY A 102 5.22 -6.04 -8.02
C GLY A 102 5.23 -4.51 -7.95
N SER A 103 6.04 -3.91 -7.08
CA SER A 103 6.12 -2.44 -6.94
C SER A 103 6.71 -1.79 -8.18
N PHE A 104 7.61 -2.50 -8.86
CA PHE A 104 8.22 -2.07 -10.12
C PHE A 104 7.25 -2.21 -11.30
N PHE A 105 6.41 -3.24 -11.32
CA PHE A 105 5.50 -3.53 -12.44
C PHE A 105 4.11 -2.92 -12.32
N ILE A 106 3.59 -2.74 -11.10
CA ILE A 106 2.22 -2.26 -10.85
C ILE A 106 2.29 -0.83 -10.34
N ALA A 107 2.72 -0.64 -9.10
CA ALA A 107 3.05 0.63 -8.49
C ALA A 107 3.45 0.37 -7.04
N VAL A 108 4.43 1.14 -6.55
CA VAL A 108 4.83 1.16 -5.14
C VAL A 108 3.64 1.53 -4.25
N SER A 109 2.79 2.45 -4.68
CA SER A 109 1.60 2.91 -3.97
C SER A 109 0.51 1.84 -3.80
N VAL A 110 0.55 0.74 -4.56
CA VAL A 110 -0.36 -0.40 -4.44
C VAL A 110 0.27 -1.52 -3.61
N MET A 111 1.53 -1.84 -3.91
CA MET A 111 2.22 -2.96 -3.28
C MET A 111 2.64 -2.69 -1.86
N PHE A 112 2.95 -1.44 -1.53
CA PHE A 112 3.32 -1.06 -0.18
C PHE A 112 2.16 -1.26 0.82
N PRO A 113 0.92 -0.76 0.58
CA PRO A 113 -0.22 -1.09 1.43
C PRO A 113 -0.53 -2.60 1.53
N LEU A 114 -0.40 -3.34 0.42
CA LEU A 114 -0.59 -4.80 0.43
C LEU A 114 0.45 -5.50 1.32
N PHE A 115 1.70 -5.03 1.31
CA PHE A 115 2.73 -5.49 2.22
C PHE A 115 2.38 -5.17 3.68
N LEU A 116 1.86 -3.96 3.96
CA LEU A 116 1.43 -3.59 5.31
C LEU A 116 0.32 -4.51 5.83
N ILE A 117 -0.64 -4.92 4.99
CA ILE A 117 -1.66 -5.91 5.36
C ILE A 117 -1.01 -7.25 5.70
N ALA A 118 -0.12 -7.75 4.85
CA ALA A 118 0.57 -9.03 5.08
C ALA A 118 1.43 -9.01 6.35
N ARG A 119 2.00 -7.85 6.68
CA ARG A 119 2.74 -7.60 7.93
C ARG A 119 1.79 -7.58 9.14
N GLU A 120 0.69 -6.85 9.06
CA GLU A 120 -0.28 -6.72 10.17
C GLU A 120 -0.90 -8.06 10.55
N LEU A 121 -1.11 -8.95 9.57
CA LEU A 121 -1.57 -10.32 9.79
C LEU A 121 -0.54 -11.20 10.53
N ARG A 122 0.75 -10.85 10.51
CA ARG A 122 1.83 -11.62 11.17
C ARG A 122 2.33 -10.99 12.47
N ILE A 123 2.06 -9.72 12.70
CA ILE A 123 2.25 -9.10 14.00
C ILE A 123 1.23 -9.75 14.95
N GLY A 124 1.70 -10.51 15.94
CA GLY A 124 0.86 -11.13 16.97
C GLY A 124 0.03 -10.08 17.74
N ALA A 125 -0.94 -10.51 18.55
CA ALA A 125 -2.00 -9.73 19.22
C ALA A 125 -1.60 -8.50 20.09
N SER A 126 -0.51 -7.77 19.82
CA SER A 126 -0.31 -6.43 20.35
C SER A 126 -1.44 -5.52 19.88
N GLU A 127 -2.19 -4.98 20.83
CA GLU A 127 -3.13 -3.90 20.59
C GLU A 127 -2.38 -2.74 19.94
N ALA A 128 -2.79 -2.37 18.73
CA ALA A 128 -2.36 -1.10 18.15
C ALA A 128 -2.83 0.01 19.10
N PRO A 129 -1.96 0.96 19.49
CA PRO A 129 -2.35 2.07 20.35
C PRO A 129 -3.60 2.75 19.79
N PRO A 130 -4.60 3.09 20.63
CA PRO A 130 -5.81 3.74 20.15
C PRO A 130 -5.44 5.05 19.46
N LEU A 131 -5.87 5.22 18.21
CA LEU A 131 -5.67 6.44 17.45
C LEU A 131 -6.37 7.59 18.18
N ARG A 132 -5.64 8.67 18.44
CA ARG A 132 -6.22 9.88 19.03
C ARG A 132 -7.24 10.46 18.04
N SER A 133 -8.34 11.01 18.53
CA SER A 133 -9.39 11.57 17.65
C SER A 133 -8.87 12.65 16.72
N VAL A 134 -7.87 13.42 17.17
CA VAL A 134 -7.16 14.42 16.36
C VAL A 134 -6.45 13.77 15.16
N ASP A 135 -5.73 12.67 15.38
CA ASP A 135 -5.02 11.95 14.33
C ASP A 135 -6.00 11.36 13.31
N THR A 136 -7.17 10.89 13.78
CA THR A 136 -8.23 10.38 12.91
C THR A 136 -8.79 11.47 12.00
N ILE A 137 -9.07 12.66 12.55
CA ILE A 137 -9.56 13.81 11.77
C ILE A 137 -8.52 14.26 10.77
N LEU A 138 -7.25 14.38 11.18
CA LEU A 138 -6.15 14.76 10.29
C LEU A 138 -5.97 13.75 9.15
N LEU A 139 -6.04 12.45 9.45
CA LEU A 139 -5.96 11.40 8.43
C LEU A 139 -7.13 11.46 7.44
N ALA A 140 -8.35 11.72 7.92
CA ALA A 140 -9.51 11.87 7.05
C ALA A 140 -9.35 13.08 6.11
N VAL A 141 -8.87 14.22 6.62
CA VAL A 141 -8.61 15.41 5.81
C VAL A 141 -7.53 15.12 4.75
N VAL A 142 -6.44 14.48 5.13
CA VAL A 142 -5.36 14.10 4.19
C VAL A 142 -5.90 13.14 3.13
N ALA A 143 -6.73 12.16 3.49
CA ALA A 143 -7.32 11.22 2.54
C ALA A 143 -8.25 11.92 1.54
N VAL A 144 -9.10 12.84 2.00
CA VAL A 144 -9.99 13.63 1.13
C VAL A 144 -9.17 14.54 0.21
N ALA A 145 -8.15 15.22 0.74
CA ALA A 145 -7.27 16.07 -0.05
C ALA A 145 -6.51 15.28 -1.12
N ALA A 146 -5.98 14.10 -0.77
CA ALA A 146 -5.31 13.21 -1.72
C ALA A 146 -6.27 12.75 -2.82
N ALA A 147 -7.48 12.29 -2.46
CA ALA A 147 -8.49 11.87 -3.42
C ALA A 147 -8.89 13.03 -4.36
N GLY A 148 -9.14 14.21 -3.80
CA GLY A 148 -9.48 15.40 -4.58
C GLY A 148 -8.36 15.81 -5.54
N LEU A 149 -7.11 15.75 -5.10
CA LEU A 149 -5.95 16.04 -5.95
C LEU A 149 -5.81 15.00 -7.07
N THR A 150 -6.01 13.71 -6.79
CA THR A 150 -6.00 12.66 -7.82
C THR A 150 -7.09 12.91 -8.87
N THR A 151 -8.32 13.21 -8.45
CA THR A 151 -9.39 13.50 -9.40
C THR A 151 -9.14 14.77 -10.22
N TYR A 152 -8.50 15.79 -9.63
CA TYR A 152 -8.15 17.01 -10.34
C TYR A 152 -7.11 16.73 -11.44
N ILE A 153 -6.11 15.89 -11.14
CA ILE A 153 -5.09 15.48 -12.11
C ILE A 153 -5.70 14.64 -13.23
N GLU A 154 -6.68 13.78 -12.94
CA GLU A 154 -7.36 12.98 -13.97
C GLU A 154 -8.31 13.81 -14.87
N LEU A 155 -8.80 14.95 -14.39
CA LEU A 155 -9.72 15.83 -15.11
C LEU A 155 -9.02 16.94 -15.92
N GLY A 156 -7.73 17.18 -15.67
CA GLY A 156 -6.93 18.24 -16.30
C GLY A 156 -6.07 17.74 -17.46
#